data_AF-A0A484SXJ1-F1
#
_entry.id   AF-A0A484SXJ1-F1
#
_cell.length_a   1.000
_cell.length_b   1.000
_cell.length_c   1.000
_cell.angle_alpha   90.00
_cell.angle_beta   90.00
_cell.angle_gamma   90.00
#
_symmetry.space_group_name_H-M   'P 1'
#
loop_
_entity.id
_entity.type
_entity.pdbx_description
1 polymer ?
#
loop_
_entity_poly.entity_id
_entity_poly.type
_entity_poly.pdbx_seq_one_letter_code
_entity_poly.pdbx_strand_id
1 'polypeptide(L)'
;MTSPSLSAVSQALQVTRNRPLAEITVGESASLERTLNYEDIQLFAILSGDVNPRHLDREFARASGFQDVAAHGMWGGALISAVLGTRLPGPGTVYRSQSLRFLQAVRVGDTLTVTVTVTAVDTDAQVVTLACLGVNQQGVTVIEGEAEVHAPTEAIEVSHSALPEIRLHAEDAGLERLLSQVGALAPVRMAVVHPCDALSLSAALDAGRHGLIVPVLVGPRAKIESVAAENGLDLGDAEIEDAPHSHAAAARAVEMAGRGEVEALMKGALHTDELMGAVVPSGAGLRTKRRISHCFLMQTPAYPRPFLITDAAINIAPDLQTKADIVRNAIDLAHVIGVAEPRVAILAAVETVNPSMPATLDAAALCKMADRGQITGGRLDGPLAFDNAVSPSAARIKGIASEVAGLADILVVPDLESGNMLAKQLEYMGDASSAGIVLGARVPIVLTSRADSRESRLASCAIALMLAHHFRNAPP
;
A
#
# COMPACT_ATOMS: atom_id res chain seq x y z
N MET A 1 -10.22 -22.90 7.24
CA MET A 1 -8.76 -23.03 7.51
C MET A 1 -8.54 -22.64 8.95
N THR A 2 -7.80 -23.46 9.68
CA THR A 2 -7.66 -23.47 11.14
C THR A 2 -7.22 -22.12 11.72
N SER A 3 -7.96 -21.69 12.73
CA SER A 3 -7.72 -20.50 13.56
C SER A 3 -6.28 -20.43 14.05
N PRO A 4 -5.62 -19.26 14.03
CA PRO A 4 -4.39 -19.07 14.79
C PRO A 4 -4.75 -19.21 16.27
N SER A 5 -4.01 -20.05 16.99
CA SER A 5 -4.20 -20.31 18.41
C SER A 5 -4.04 -19.03 19.24
N LEU A 6 -4.83 -18.95 20.31
CA LEU A 6 -4.85 -17.92 21.35
C LEU A 6 -3.52 -17.68 22.10
N SER A 7 -2.37 -18.22 21.65
CA SER A 7 -1.08 -18.08 22.34
C SER A 7 -0.26 -16.85 21.93
N ALA A 8 -0.57 -16.19 20.81
CA ALA A 8 0.17 -15.01 20.35
C ALA A 8 -0.25 -13.69 21.05
N VAL A 9 -1.37 -13.69 21.78
CA VAL A 9 -1.99 -12.48 22.36
C VAL A 9 -1.46 -12.15 23.77
N SER A 10 -0.56 -12.96 24.34
CA SER A 10 0.03 -12.73 25.67
C SER A 10 1.36 -11.94 25.67
N GLN A 11 1.89 -11.52 24.52
CA GLN A 11 3.23 -10.93 24.46
C GLN A 11 3.29 -9.40 24.64
N ALA A 12 2.17 -8.72 24.82
CA ALA A 12 2.13 -7.25 24.83
C ALA A 12 2.56 -6.55 26.13
N LEU A 13 2.93 -7.29 27.19
CA LEU A 13 3.61 -6.76 28.41
C LEU A 13 4.43 -7.87 29.08
N GLN A 14 5.31 -8.57 28.36
CA GLN A 14 6.21 -9.54 29.00
C GLN A 14 7.38 -8.80 29.65
N VAL A 15 7.31 -8.67 30.98
CA VAL A 15 8.49 -8.44 31.80
C VAL A 15 9.40 -9.65 31.64
N THR A 16 10.59 -9.47 31.09
CA THR A 16 11.62 -10.51 31.06
C THR A 16 12.52 -10.32 32.26
N ARG A 17 12.85 -11.44 32.90
CA ARG A 17 13.77 -11.50 34.04
C ARG A 17 14.94 -12.42 33.67
N ASN A 18 16.15 -11.99 33.97
CA ASN A 18 17.33 -12.81 33.79
C ASN A 18 17.41 -13.94 34.84
N ARG A 19 18.31 -14.88 34.59
CA ARG A 19 18.81 -15.87 35.55
C ARG A 19 20.14 -15.34 36.11
N PRO A 20 20.21 -14.95 37.38
CA PRO A 20 21.47 -14.57 38.00
C PRO A 20 22.47 -15.73 37.98
N LEU A 21 23.77 -15.43 37.88
CA LEU A 21 24.86 -16.42 37.79
C LEU A 21 24.75 -17.53 38.84
N ALA A 22 24.42 -17.18 40.08
CA ALA A 22 24.31 -18.13 41.20
C ALA A 22 23.16 -19.15 41.04
N GLU A 23 22.19 -18.87 40.17
CA GLU A 23 21.04 -19.74 39.92
C GLU A 23 21.21 -20.62 38.67
N ILE A 24 22.20 -20.35 37.83
CA ILE A 24 22.43 -21.06 36.57
C ILE A 24 23.10 -22.41 36.86
N THR A 25 22.59 -23.48 36.25
CA THR A 25 23.12 -24.83 36.43
C THR A 25 23.52 -25.49 35.11
N VAL A 26 24.54 -26.34 35.15
CA VAL A 26 24.95 -27.13 33.97
C VAL A 26 23.81 -28.04 33.53
N GLY A 27 23.56 -28.08 32.22
CA GLY A 27 22.45 -28.80 31.60
C GLY A 27 21.18 -27.96 31.42
N GLU A 28 21.11 -26.75 32.00
CA GLU A 28 20.01 -25.83 31.77
C GLU A 28 20.01 -25.35 30.31
N SER A 29 18.82 -25.25 29.70
CA SER A 29 18.68 -24.87 28.30
C SER A 29 17.54 -23.91 28.06
N ALA A 30 17.69 -23.03 27.08
CA ALA A 30 16.62 -22.20 26.55
C ALA A 30 16.64 -22.22 25.03
N SER A 31 15.48 -22.05 24.40
CA SER A 31 15.35 -22.04 22.96
C SER A 31 14.49 -20.90 22.45
N LEU A 32 14.60 -20.56 21.16
CA LEU A 32 13.66 -19.74 20.41
C LEU A 32 13.41 -20.39 19.04
N GLU A 33 12.25 -20.14 18.46
CA GLU A 33 11.90 -20.59 17.12
C GLU A 33 11.56 -19.39 16.23
N ARG A 34 12.10 -19.37 15.00
CA ARG A 34 11.79 -18.33 14.01
C ARG A 34 11.77 -18.91 12.60
N THR A 35 10.74 -18.56 11.83
CA THR A 35 10.64 -18.85 10.40
C THR A 35 11.33 -17.76 9.61
N LEU A 36 12.22 -18.14 8.69
CA LEU A 36 12.90 -17.21 7.80
C LEU A 36 11.92 -16.68 6.74
N ASN A 37 11.79 -15.37 6.63
CA ASN A 37 11.08 -14.70 5.54
C ASN A 37 12.04 -13.89 4.65
N TYR A 38 11.53 -13.31 3.55
CA TYR A 38 12.36 -12.53 2.64
C TYR A 38 12.82 -11.21 3.29
N GLU A 39 11.97 -10.63 4.13
CA GLU A 39 12.23 -9.39 4.84
C GLU A 39 13.42 -9.53 5.79
N ASP A 40 13.58 -10.68 6.44
CA ASP A 40 14.71 -11.00 7.31
C ASP A 40 16.05 -10.97 6.54
N ILE A 41 16.08 -11.50 5.31
CA ILE A 41 17.27 -11.50 4.46
C ILE A 41 17.62 -10.08 4.03
N GLN A 42 16.61 -9.29 3.63
CA GLN A 42 16.82 -7.91 3.22
C GLN A 42 17.28 -7.05 4.40
N LEU A 43 16.65 -7.16 5.57
CA LEU A 43 17.04 -6.47 6.80
C LEU A 43 18.47 -6.83 7.19
N PHE A 44 18.83 -8.11 7.13
CA PHE A 44 20.18 -8.55 7.47
C PHE A 44 21.21 -8.03 6.46
N ALA A 45 20.89 -7.98 5.16
CA ALA A 45 21.76 -7.38 4.16
C ALA A 45 21.97 -5.88 4.38
N ILE A 46 20.91 -5.14 4.73
CA ILE A 46 20.97 -3.71 5.07
C ILE A 46 21.83 -3.50 6.31
N LEU A 47 21.62 -4.29 7.36
CA LEU A 47 22.35 -4.19 8.62
C LEU A 47 23.84 -4.56 8.47
N SER A 48 24.12 -5.64 7.74
CA SER A 48 25.48 -6.20 7.63
C SER A 48 26.30 -5.60 6.49
N GLY A 49 25.65 -4.98 5.50
CA GLY A 49 26.27 -4.57 4.24
C GLY A 49 26.58 -5.73 3.30
N ASP A 50 26.20 -6.97 3.65
CA ASP A 50 26.43 -8.15 2.80
C ASP A 50 25.35 -8.25 1.71
N VAL A 51 25.69 -7.66 0.56
CA VAL A 51 24.88 -7.66 -0.67
C VAL A 51 25.24 -8.81 -1.62
N ASN A 52 25.83 -9.91 -1.13
CA ASN A 52 26.17 -11.03 -1.99
C ASN A 52 24.91 -11.52 -2.74
N PRO A 53 24.94 -11.61 -4.08
CA PRO A 53 23.75 -11.93 -4.88
C PRO A 53 23.15 -13.30 -4.56
N ARG A 54 23.90 -14.21 -3.93
CA ARG A 54 23.35 -15.49 -3.41
C ARG A 54 22.20 -15.30 -2.41
N HIS A 55 22.13 -14.15 -1.73
CA HIS A 55 21.10 -13.85 -0.74
C HIS A 55 19.96 -13.00 -1.31
N LEU A 56 20.24 -12.13 -2.29
CA LEU A 56 19.30 -11.09 -2.73
C LEU A 56 18.73 -11.31 -4.15
N ASP A 57 19.41 -12.08 -4.98
CA ASP A 57 19.04 -12.28 -6.39
C ASP A 57 18.61 -13.73 -6.64
N ARG A 58 17.30 -13.90 -6.90
CA ARG A 58 16.71 -15.22 -7.19
C ARG A 58 17.19 -15.80 -8.51
N GLU A 59 17.43 -14.97 -9.52
CA GLU A 59 17.89 -15.43 -10.83
C GLU A 59 19.34 -15.90 -10.74
N PHE A 60 20.20 -15.14 -10.05
CA PHE A 60 21.57 -15.52 -9.78
C PHE A 60 21.67 -16.80 -8.93
N ALA A 61 20.84 -16.92 -7.89
CA ALA A 61 20.78 -18.12 -7.05
C ALA A 61 20.39 -19.36 -7.89
N ARG A 62 19.36 -19.24 -8.75
CA ARG A 62 18.93 -20.32 -9.65
C ARG A 62 19.96 -20.70 -10.69
N ALA A 63 20.61 -19.71 -11.31
CA ALA A 63 21.70 -19.94 -12.27
C ALA A 63 22.91 -20.64 -11.62
N SER A 64 23.12 -20.43 -10.32
CA SER A 64 24.18 -21.04 -9.52
C SER A 64 23.83 -22.44 -8.98
N GLY A 65 22.70 -23.02 -9.39
CA GLY A 65 22.28 -24.38 -8.99
C GLY A 65 21.47 -24.44 -7.68
N PHE A 66 21.04 -23.30 -7.13
CA PHE A 66 20.17 -23.25 -5.96
C PHE A 66 18.69 -23.18 -6.37
N GLN A 67 17.78 -23.67 -5.54
CA GLN A 67 16.34 -23.59 -5.83
C GLN A 67 15.76 -22.19 -5.57
N ASP A 68 16.30 -21.48 -4.57
CA ASP A 68 15.94 -20.13 -4.15
C ASP A 68 17.10 -19.51 -3.34
N VAL A 69 16.96 -18.26 -2.89
CA VAL A 69 17.94 -17.60 -2.01
C VAL A 69 17.99 -18.24 -0.62
N ALA A 70 19.16 -18.14 0.03
CA ALA A 70 19.39 -18.65 1.39
C ALA A 70 19.70 -17.50 2.36
N ALA A 71 19.45 -17.70 3.65
CA ALA A 71 19.87 -16.76 4.69
C ALA A 71 21.39 -16.54 4.70
N HIS A 72 21.82 -15.35 5.13
CA HIS A 72 23.16 -15.16 5.66
C HIS A 72 23.32 -16.08 6.88
N GLY A 73 24.40 -16.87 6.96
CA GLY A 73 24.59 -17.80 8.09
C GLY A 73 24.50 -17.12 9.46
N MET A 74 24.99 -15.88 9.55
CA MET A 74 24.94 -15.06 10.75
C MET A 74 23.52 -14.61 11.17
N TRP A 75 22.50 -14.78 10.32
CA TRP A 75 21.10 -14.64 10.76
C TRP A 75 20.78 -15.59 11.91
N GLY A 76 21.21 -16.86 11.82
CA GLY A 76 21.08 -17.81 12.93
C GLY A 76 21.94 -17.45 14.15
N GLY A 77 23.11 -16.83 13.93
CA GLY A 77 23.92 -16.25 15.00
C GLY A 77 23.19 -15.13 15.75
N ALA A 78 22.46 -14.27 15.04
CA ALA A 78 21.65 -13.22 15.66
C ALA A 78 20.50 -13.81 16.52
N LEU A 79 19.94 -14.96 16.12
CA LEU A 79 18.96 -15.67 16.95
C LEU A 79 19.60 -16.26 18.23
N ILE A 80 20.80 -16.82 18.16
CA ILE A 80 21.54 -17.26 19.36
C ILE A 80 21.73 -16.07 20.32
N SER A 81 22.12 -14.92 19.78
CA SER A 81 22.24 -13.68 20.56
C SER A 81 20.92 -13.26 21.20
N ALA A 82 19.79 -13.41 20.50
CA ALA A 82 18.49 -13.16 21.09
C ALA A 82 18.18 -14.13 22.26
N VAL A 83 18.49 -15.42 22.17
CA VAL A 83 18.30 -16.36 23.30
C VAL A 83 19.14 -15.92 24.50
N LEU A 84 20.42 -15.62 24.28
CA LEU A 84 21.35 -15.25 25.35
C LEU A 84 20.95 -13.96 26.06
N GLY A 85 20.56 -12.94 25.29
CA GLY A 85 20.19 -11.63 25.82
C GLY A 85 18.78 -11.55 26.42
N THR A 86 17.88 -12.49 26.10
CA THR A 86 16.45 -12.39 26.51
C THR A 86 15.94 -13.57 27.35
N ARG A 87 16.57 -14.75 27.28
CA ARG A 87 16.09 -15.97 27.96
C ARG A 87 17.10 -16.56 28.94
N LEU A 88 18.31 -16.89 28.48
CA LEU A 88 19.32 -17.57 29.30
C LEU A 88 20.74 -17.16 28.87
N PRO A 89 21.51 -16.40 29.68
CA PRO A 89 21.14 -15.91 31.02
C PRO A 89 20.03 -14.85 31.02
N GLY A 90 19.81 -14.13 29.92
CA GLY A 90 18.76 -13.11 29.81
C GLY A 90 19.28 -11.67 29.99
N PRO A 91 18.41 -10.71 30.36
CA PRO A 91 18.78 -9.29 30.46
C PRO A 91 20.07 -9.02 31.25
N GLY A 92 20.94 -8.17 30.70
CA GLY A 92 22.24 -7.84 31.31
C GLY A 92 23.39 -8.78 30.93
N THR A 93 23.12 -9.83 30.16
CA THR A 93 24.17 -10.71 29.62
C THR A 93 25.13 -9.93 28.73
N VAL A 94 26.45 -10.12 28.94
CA VAL A 94 27.48 -9.54 28.07
C VAL A 94 28.15 -10.64 27.25
N TYR A 95 28.11 -10.50 25.93
CA TYR A 95 28.71 -11.46 25.00
C TYR A 95 30.23 -11.38 25.03
N ARG A 96 30.92 -12.50 25.28
CA ARG A 96 32.39 -12.56 25.32
C ARG A 96 32.97 -13.18 24.06
N SER A 97 32.50 -14.35 23.67
CA SER A 97 32.97 -15.05 22.49
C SER A 97 31.89 -15.94 21.88
N GLN A 98 32.01 -16.19 20.58
CA GLN A 98 31.13 -17.10 19.83
C GLN A 98 31.96 -17.87 18.81
N SER A 99 31.77 -19.19 18.75
CA SER A 99 32.16 -20.02 17.62
C SER A 99 30.92 -20.58 16.93
N LEU A 100 30.91 -20.62 15.59
CA LEU A 100 29.79 -21.19 14.82
C LEU A 100 30.32 -22.00 13.64
N ARG A 101 29.65 -23.11 13.37
CA ARG A 101 29.78 -23.89 12.14
C ARG A 101 28.41 -23.94 11.45
N PHE A 102 28.38 -23.49 10.20
CA PHE A 102 27.20 -23.52 9.36
C PHE A 102 27.21 -24.81 8.54
N LEU A 103 26.43 -25.80 8.96
CA LEU A 103 26.43 -27.15 8.39
C LEU A 103 25.53 -27.23 7.15
N GLN A 104 24.44 -26.47 7.14
CA GLN A 104 23.50 -26.41 6.02
C GLN A 104 22.91 -25.01 5.84
N ALA A 105 22.42 -24.73 4.63
CA ALA A 105 21.75 -23.48 4.32
C ALA A 105 20.31 -23.47 4.86
N VAL A 106 19.90 -22.35 5.44
CA VAL A 106 18.51 -22.07 5.84
C VAL A 106 17.84 -21.29 4.72
N ARG A 107 16.68 -21.74 4.26
CA ARG A 107 15.95 -21.17 3.11
C ARG A 107 14.69 -20.45 3.56
N VAL A 108 14.16 -19.60 2.69
CA VAL A 108 12.91 -18.89 2.99
C VAL A 108 11.78 -19.92 3.20
N GLY A 109 11.04 -19.76 4.30
CA GLY A 109 10.02 -20.69 4.76
C GLY A 109 10.54 -21.77 5.72
N ASP A 110 11.85 -21.97 5.84
CA ASP A 110 12.40 -22.85 6.87
C ASP A 110 12.18 -22.24 8.25
N THR A 111 11.90 -23.12 9.22
CA THR A 111 11.75 -22.72 10.62
C THR A 111 12.90 -23.27 11.43
N LEU A 112 13.64 -22.37 12.07
CA LEU A 112 14.84 -22.68 12.82
C LEU A 112 14.55 -22.58 14.32
N THR A 113 14.75 -23.69 15.03
CA THR A 113 14.79 -23.74 16.49
C THR A 113 16.24 -23.60 16.94
N VAL A 114 16.55 -22.50 17.62
CA VAL A 114 17.86 -22.22 18.20
C VAL A 114 17.81 -22.50 19.70
N THR A 115 18.69 -23.38 20.18
CA THR A 115 18.79 -23.79 21.58
C THR A 115 20.20 -23.51 22.10
N VAL A 116 20.30 -22.92 23.29
CA VAL A 116 21.55 -22.82 24.06
C VAL A 116 21.47 -23.71 25.29
N THR A 117 22.53 -24.42 25.62
CA THR A 117 22.61 -25.33 26.78
C THR A 117 23.88 -25.08 27.57
N VAL A 118 23.76 -24.83 28.88
CA VAL A 118 24.91 -24.56 29.76
C VAL A 118 25.78 -25.80 29.88
N THR A 119 27.05 -25.69 29.49
CA THR A 119 28.05 -26.76 29.58
C THR A 119 29.04 -26.55 30.72
N ALA A 120 29.30 -25.29 31.09
CA ALA A 120 30.17 -24.93 32.21
C ALA A 120 29.74 -23.60 32.84
N VAL A 121 30.00 -23.46 34.14
CA VAL A 121 29.80 -22.22 34.91
C VAL A 121 31.08 -21.98 35.72
N ASP A 122 31.74 -20.86 35.46
CA ASP A 122 32.86 -20.35 36.24
C ASP A 122 32.38 -19.14 37.06
N THR A 123 32.17 -19.37 38.36
CA THR A 123 31.66 -18.34 39.27
C THR A 123 32.68 -17.26 39.58
N ASP A 124 33.98 -17.59 39.55
CA ASP A 124 35.05 -16.65 39.89
C ASP A 124 35.31 -15.67 38.74
N ALA A 125 35.29 -16.18 37.50
CA ALA A 125 35.39 -15.36 36.29
C ALA A 125 34.04 -14.75 35.86
N GLN A 126 32.93 -15.16 36.50
CA GLN A 126 31.55 -14.83 36.12
C GLN A 126 31.25 -15.19 34.66
N VAL A 127 31.76 -16.33 34.20
CA VAL A 127 31.62 -16.80 32.81
C VAL A 127 30.71 -18.03 32.78
N VAL A 128 29.79 -18.04 31.82
CA VAL A 128 28.97 -19.21 31.49
C VAL A 128 29.30 -19.63 30.06
N THR A 129 29.61 -20.91 29.89
CA THR A 129 29.83 -21.51 28.57
C THR A 129 28.57 -22.25 28.16
N LEU A 130 28.08 -21.99 26.93
CA LEU A 130 26.86 -22.58 26.40
C LEU A 130 27.09 -23.20 25.03
N ALA A 131 26.75 -24.49 24.89
CA ALA A 131 26.62 -25.14 23.60
C ALA A 131 25.42 -24.54 22.85
N CYS A 132 25.63 -24.16 21.59
CA CYS A 132 24.64 -23.55 20.72
C CYS A 132 24.26 -24.53 19.60
N LEU A 133 22.96 -24.74 19.40
CA LEU A 133 22.43 -25.66 18.39
C LEU A 133 21.27 -25.03 17.64
N GLY A 134 21.33 -25.03 16.31
CA GLY A 134 20.24 -24.64 15.42
C GLY A 134 19.73 -25.84 14.64
N VAL A 135 18.45 -26.18 14.80
CA VAL A 135 17.80 -27.32 14.15
C VAL A 135 16.59 -26.85 13.34
N ASN A 136 16.47 -27.32 12.10
CA ASN A 136 15.33 -26.97 11.25
C ASN A 136 14.08 -27.80 11.57
N GLN A 137 12.96 -27.50 10.90
CA GLN A 137 11.68 -28.18 11.06
C GLN A 137 11.69 -29.69 10.74
N GLN A 138 12.76 -30.20 10.10
CA GLN A 138 12.95 -31.62 9.78
C GLN A 138 13.83 -32.34 10.80
N GLY A 139 14.27 -31.66 11.87
CA GLY A 139 15.17 -32.23 12.86
C GLY A 139 16.63 -32.25 12.43
N VAL A 140 17.01 -31.54 11.36
CA VAL A 140 18.38 -31.50 10.85
C VAL A 140 19.14 -30.35 11.49
N THR A 141 20.34 -30.64 12.02
CA THR A 141 21.25 -29.62 12.54
C THR A 141 21.80 -28.78 11.41
N VAL A 142 21.51 -27.47 11.43
CA VAL A 142 21.99 -26.51 10.44
C VAL A 142 23.11 -25.62 10.98
N ILE A 143 23.13 -25.38 12.30
CA ILE A 143 24.14 -24.58 12.99
C ILE A 143 24.56 -25.30 14.27
N GLU A 144 25.85 -25.36 14.54
CA GLU A 144 26.40 -25.78 15.84
C GLU A 144 27.50 -24.83 16.28
N GLY A 145 27.74 -24.72 17.59
CA GLY A 145 28.76 -23.83 18.11
C GLY A 145 28.79 -23.74 19.63
N GLU A 146 29.55 -22.79 20.13
CA GLU A 146 29.68 -22.49 21.56
C GLU A 146 29.75 -20.98 21.78
N ALA A 147 29.07 -20.51 22.81
CA ALA A 147 29.09 -19.13 23.28
C ALA A 147 29.70 -19.06 24.68
N GLU A 148 30.56 -18.07 24.93
CA GLU A 148 30.88 -17.64 26.29
C GLU A 148 30.25 -16.28 26.55
N VAL A 149 29.61 -16.15 27.72
CA VAL A 149 28.98 -14.91 28.14
C VAL A 149 29.31 -14.62 29.60
N HIS A 150 29.32 -13.34 29.95
CA HIS A 150 29.22 -12.93 31.35
C HIS A 150 27.75 -12.89 31.75
N ALA A 151 27.37 -13.72 32.71
CA ALA A 151 26.02 -13.72 33.26
C ALA A 151 25.91 -12.66 34.38
N PRO A 152 24.78 -11.96 34.50
CA PRO A 152 24.59 -10.97 35.56
C PRO A 152 24.58 -11.66 36.93
N THR A 153 25.16 -11.02 37.96
CA THR A 153 25.09 -11.54 39.34
C THR A 153 23.80 -11.17 40.06
N GLU A 154 23.09 -10.15 39.58
CA GLU A 154 21.86 -9.63 40.17
C GLU A 154 20.65 -9.91 39.29
N ALA A 155 19.46 -9.86 39.89
CA ALA A 155 18.21 -9.94 39.17
C ALA A 155 17.90 -8.61 38.47
N ILE A 156 17.67 -8.67 37.17
CA ILE A 156 17.34 -7.57 36.28
C ILE A 156 16.00 -7.90 35.63
N GLU A 157 15.06 -6.97 35.75
CA GLU A 157 13.75 -7.04 35.10
C GLU A 157 13.63 -5.93 34.07
N VAL A 158 13.25 -6.29 32.84
CA VAL A 158 13.06 -5.34 31.74
C VAL A 158 11.64 -5.46 31.21
N SER A 159 10.93 -4.34 31.15
CA SER A 159 9.65 -4.25 30.45
C SER A 159 9.92 -3.97 28.97
N HIS A 160 9.60 -4.92 28.10
CA HIS A 160 9.72 -4.71 26.66
C HIS A 160 8.48 -3.99 26.12
N SER A 161 8.68 -2.91 25.37
CA SER A 161 7.73 -2.51 24.32
C SER A 161 7.91 -3.43 23.11
N ALA A 162 6.89 -3.57 22.27
CA ALA A 162 7.04 -4.27 20.99
C ALA A 162 8.28 -3.73 20.22
N LEU A 163 8.98 -4.63 19.50
CA LEU A 163 10.06 -4.21 18.60
C LEU A 163 9.52 -3.16 17.61
N PRO A 164 10.34 -2.15 17.23
CA PRO A 164 9.94 -1.20 16.22
C PRO A 164 9.56 -1.93 14.92
N GLU A 165 8.43 -1.57 14.33
CA GLU A 165 7.96 -2.13 13.07
C GLU A 165 8.81 -1.53 11.94
N ILE A 166 9.67 -2.34 11.32
CA ILE A 166 10.44 -1.94 10.13
C ILE A 166 9.74 -2.49 8.90
N ARG A 167 9.42 -1.63 7.94
CA ARG A 167 8.81 -2.01 6.66
C ARG A 167 9.78 -1.68 5.54
N LEU A 168 10.23 -2.71 4.82
CA LEU A 168 11.07 -2.58 3.64
C LEU A 168 10.16 -2.51 2.41
N HIS A 169 10.32 -1.47 1.60
CA HIS A 169 9.61 -1.33 0.34
C HIS A 169 10.63 -1.23 -0.79
N ALA A 170 10.40 -2.01 -1.85
CA ALA A 170 11.03 -1.75 -3.13
C ALA A 170 10.37 -0.49 -3.73
N GLU A 171 11.17 0.49 -4.11
CA GLU A 171 10.72 1.60 -4.96
C GLU A 171 10.02 0.99 -6.20
N ASP A 172 8.93 1.60 -6.65
CA ASP A 172 8.21 1.34 -7.92
C ASP A 172 7.32 0.09 -8.08
N ALA A 173 7.19 -0.79 -7.08
CA ALA A 173 6.36 -2.01 -7.22
C ALA A 173 4.85 -1.76 -7.48
N GLY A 174 4.33 -0.55 -7.26
CA GLY A 174 2.92 -0.19 -7.45
C GLY A 174 2.55 0.05 -8.91
N LEU A 175 3.27 0.94 -9.59
CA LEU A 175 3.01 1.31 -10.99
C LEU A 175 3.26 0.12 -11.91
N GLU A 176 4.38 -0.61 -11.73
CA GLU A 176 4.69 -1.78 -12.55
C GLU A 176 3.61 -2.86 -12.45
N ARG A 177 3.09 -3.10 -11.24
CA ARG A 177 1.97 -4.03 -11.04
C ARG A 177 0.73 -3.58 -11.82
N LEU A 178 0.37 -2.30 -11.75
CA LEU A 178 -0.77 -1.77 -12.49
C LEU A 178 -0.56 -1.87 -14.00
N LEU A 179 0.62 -1.52 -14.50
CA LEU A 179 0.97 -1.63 -15.93
C LEU A 179 0.92 -3.10 -16.41
N SER A 180 1.39 -4.03 -15.59
CA SER A 180 1.33 -5.46 -15.91
C SER A 180 -0.10 -6.00 -16.02
N GLN A 181 -1.04 -5.47 -15.22
CA GLN A 181 -2.45 -5.85 -15.26
C GLN A 181 -3.14 -5.36 -16.53
N VAL A 182 -2.74 -4.19 -17.05
CA VAL A 182 -3.35 -3.60 -18.25
C VAL A 182 -2.64 -3.97 -19.55
N GLY A 183 -1.48 -4.64 -19.49
CA GLY A 183 -0.67 -4.94 -20.69
C GLY A 183 -1.36 -5.77 -21.77
N ALA A 184 -2.45 -6.49 -21.44
CA ALA A 184 -3.25 -7.24 -22.41
C ALA A 184 -4.44 -6.44 -22.99
N LEU A 185 -4.73 -5.25 -22.46
CA LEU A 185 -5.85 -4.41 -22.89
C LEU A 185 -5.44 -3.54 -24.08
N ALA A 186 -6.30 -3.46 -25.09
CA ALA A 186 -6.09 -2.54 -26.21
C ALA A 186 -6.20 -1.07 -25.74
N PRO A 187 -5.34 -0.15 -26.21
CA PRO A 187 -5.38 1.26 -25.83
C PRO A 187 -6.75 1.88 -26.12
N VAL A 188 -7.17 2.84 -25.29
CA VAL A 188 -8.44 3.54 -25.46
C VAL A 188 -8.23 4.90 -26.12
N ARG A 189 -9.14 5.30 -27.01
CA ARG A 189 -9.11 6.65 -27.59
C ARG A 189 -9.44 7.67 -26.50
N MET A 190 -8.52 8.56 -26.20
CA MET A 190 -8.65 9.52 -25.10
C MET A 190 -8.48 10.94 -25.61
N ALA A 191 -9.49 11.79 -25.38
CA ALA A 191 -9.36 13.21 -25.65
C ALA A 191 -8.57 13.89 -24.53
N VAL A 192 -7.40 14.42 -24.87
CA VAL A 192 -6.56 15.20 -23.97
C VAL A 192 -6.92 16.67 -24.18
N VAL A 193 -7.57 17.26 -23.18
CA VAL A 193 -8.19 18.58 -23.28
C VAL A 193 -7.18 19.67 -22.96
N HIS A 194 -6.96 20.55 -23.92
CA HIS A 194 -6.05 21.70 -23.84
C HIS A 194 -4.62 21.35 -23.34
N PRO A 195 -3.88 20.44 -24.00
CA PRO A 195 -2.52 20.06 -23.63
C PRO A 195 -1.50 21.12 -24.08
N CYS A 196 -1.70 22.36 -23.65
CA CYS A 196 -0.96 23.53 -24.11
C CYS A 196 0.17 23.94 -23.15
N ASP A 197 0.70 22.99 -22.38
CA ASP A 197 1.94 23.09 -21.62
C ASP A 197 2.75 21.78 -21.76
N ALA A 198 4.05 21.85 -21.48
CA ALA A 198 4.96 20.72 -21.67
C ALA A 198 4.57 19.50 -20.82
N LEU A 199 4.09 19.74 -19.61
CA LEU A 199 3.74 18.71 -18.64
C LEU A 199 2.55 17.85 -19.11
N SER A 200 1.47 18.50 -19.54
CA SER A 200 0.27 17.81 -20.03
C SER A 200 0.50 17.12 -21.36
N LEU A 201 1.23 17.77 -22.27
CA LEU A 201 1.54 17.21 -23.58
C LEU A 201 2.46 15.98 -23.47
N SER A 202 3.57 16.09 -22.74
CA SER A 202 4.48 14.96 -22.54
C SER A 202 3.79 13.77 -21.87
N ALA A 203 2.93 14.02 -20.86
CA ALA A 203 2.18 12.95 -20.20
C ALA A 203 1.23 12.19 -21.14
N ALA A 204 0.53 12.92 -22.03
CA ALA A 204 -0.34 12.29 -23.03
C ALA A 204 0.45 11.44 -24.02
N LEU A 205 1.59 11.95 -24.51
CA LEU A 205 2.44 11.23 -25.47
C LEU A 205 3.10 10.01 -24.81
N ASP A 206 3.55 10.14 -23.56
CA ASP A 206 4.11 9.03 -22.79
C ASP A 206 3.08 7.93 -22.55
N ALA A 207 1.85 8.28 -22.15
CA ALA A 207 0.77 7.31 -22.00
C ALA A 207 0.47 6.58 -23.34
N GLY A 208 0.58 7.30 -24.46
CA GLY A 208 0.48 6.72 -25.80
C GLY A 208 1.61 5.74 -26.12
N ARG A 209 2.87 6.10 -25.81
CA ARG A 209 4.05 5.22 -25.99
C ARG A 209 4.01 3.97 -25.12
N HIS A 210 3.39 4.05 -23.94
CA HIS A 210 3.13 2.90 -23.08
C HIS A 210 1.92 2.06 -23.52
N GLY A 211 1.26 2.41 -24.64
CA GLY A 211 0.12 1.65 -25.16
C GLY A 211 -1.13 1.75 -24.28
N LEU A 212 -1.22 2.76 -23.42
CA LEU A 212 -2.37 2.95 -22.53
C LEU A 212 -3.53 3.65 -23.25
N ILE A 213 -3.19 4.63 -24.10
CA ILE A 213 -4.15 5.49 -24.79
C ILE A 213 -3.78 5.69 -26.25
N VAL A 214 -4.78 6.00 -27.08
CA VAL A 214 -4.59 6.67 -28.37
C VAL A 214 -4.96 8.14 -28.15
N PRO A 215 -3.96 9.05 -28.03
CA PRO A 215 -4.22 10.43 -27.65
C PRO A 215 -4.86 11.20 -28.81
N VAL A 216 -5.95 11.92 -28.51
CA VAL A 216 -6.56 12.94 -29.36
C VAL A 216 -6.39 14.29 -28.67
N LEU A 217 -5.50 15.13 -29.18
CA LEU A 217 -5.11 16.39 -28.57
C LEU A 217 -6.13 17.47 -28.98
N VAL A 218 -6.95 17.94 -28.03
CA VAL A 218 -8.01 18.91 -28.32
C VAL A 218 -7.59 20.29 -27.81
N GLY A 219 -7.33 21.25 -28.69
CA GLY A 219 -6.87 22.59 -28.30
C GLY A 219 -6.31 23.40 -29.46
N PRO A 220 -5.77 24.61 -29.20
CA PRO A 220 -5.25 25.45 -30.27
C PRO A 220 -4.05 24.76 -30.93
N ARG A 221 -4.21 24.33 -32.19
CA ARG A 221 -3.19 23.55 -32.91
C ARG A 221 -1.82 24.20 -32.86
N ALA A 222 -1.76 25.48 -33.22
CA ALA A 222 -0.51 26.24 -33.24
C ALA A 222 0.19 26.26 -31.87
N LYS A 223 -0.57 26.29 -30.77
CA LYS A 223 -0.01 26.29 -29.42
C LYS A 223 0.52 24.91 -29.02
N ILE A 224 -0.19 23.83 -29.36
CA ILE A 224 0.26 22.45 -29.12
C ILE A 224 1.56 22.19 -29.89
N GLU A 225 1.59 22.54 -31.17
CA GLU A 225 2.78 22.39 -32.03
C GLU A 225 3.97 23.23 -31.54
N SER A 226 3.73 24.47 -31.08
CA SER A 226 4.78 25.32 -30.48
C SER A 226 5.36 24.69 -29.23
N VAL A 227 4.52 24.22 -28.30
CA VAL A 227 4.96 23.55 -27.07
C VAL A 227 5.75 22.29 -27.39
N ALA A 228 5.31 21.51 -28.38
CA ALA A 228 6.03 20.33 -28.83
C ALA A 228 7.43 20.67 -29.34
N ALA A 229 7.54 21.66 -30.23
CA ALA A 229 8.81 22.09 -30.80
C ALA A 229 9.77 22.66 -29.75
N GLU A 230 9.27 23.52 -28.86
CA GLU A 230 10.06 24.15 -27.78
C GLU A 230 10.64 23.13 -26.79
N ASN A 231 9.95 22.00 -26.57
CA ASN A 231 10.33 20.99 -25.59
C ASN A 231 10.89 19.71 -26.23
N GLY A 232 11.09 19.68 -27.56
CA GLY A 232 11.58 18.50 -28.28
C GLY A 232 10.66 17.28 -28.17
N LEU A 233 9.34 17.50 -28.04
CA LEU A 233 8.35 16.43 -27.95
C LEU A 233 7.90 16.02 -29.35
N ASP A 234 8.06 14.74 -29.68
CA ASP A 234 7.55 14.17 -30.91
C ASP A 234 6.05 13.84 -30.79
N LEU A 235 5.24 14.52 -31.60
CA LEU A 235 3.79 14.32 -31.66
C LEU A 235 3.39 13.02 -32.37
N GLY A 236 4.26 12.44 -33.19
CA GLY A 236 3.98 11.23 -33.96
C GLY A 236 2.65 11.31 -34.75
N ASP A 237 1.84 10.26 -34.64
CA ASP A 237 0.53 10.15 -35.29
C ASP A 237 -0.63 10.66 -34.40
N ALA A 238 -0.34 11.46 -33.36
CA ALA A 238 -1.39 11.98 -32.49
C ALA A 238 -2.35 12.89 -33.27
N GLU A 239 -3.64 12.56 -33.22
CA GLU A 239 -4.69 13.37 -33.83
C GLU A 239 -4.81 14.70 -33.08
N ILE A 240 -4.88 15.82 -33.80
CA ILE A 240 -5.09 17.16 -33.21
C ILE A 240 -6.44 17.70 -33.68
N GLU A 241 -7.34 17.89 -32.73
CA GLU A 241 -8.63 18.56 -32.95
C GLU A 241 -8.48 20.04 -32.59
N ASP A 242 -8.53 20.90 -33.60
CA ASP A 242 -8.27 22.33 -33.41
C ASP A 242 -9.45 23.02 -32.70
N ALA A 243 -9.15 23.68 -31.59
CA ALA A 243 -10.12 24.46 -30.82
C ALA A 243 -9.47 25.76 -30.31
N PRO A 244 -10.12 26.92 -30.44
CA PRO A 244 -9.45 28.22 -30.31
C PRO A 244 -8.96 28.56 -28.89
N HIS A 245 -9.56 27.99 -27.85
CA HIS A 245 -9.20 28.23 -26.44
C HIS A 245 -9.67 27.08 -25.53
N SER A 246 -9.34 27.14 -24.24
CA SER A 246 -9.60 26.09 -23.25
C SER A 246 -11.07 25.67 -23.14
N HIS A 247 -11.98 26.63 -23.04
CA HIS A 247 -13.42 26.33 -22.95
C HIS A 247 -13.96 25.66 -24.23
N ALA A 248 -13.51 26.09 -25.40
CA ALA A 248 -13.89 25.48 -26.67
C ALA A 248 -13.33 24.05 -26.79
N ALA A 249 -12.09 23.83 -26.34
CA ALA A 249 -11.49 22.51 -26.28
C ALA A 249 -12.26 21.57 -25.35
N ALA A 250 -12.67 22.04 -24.16
CA ALA A 250 -13.48 21.27 -23.23
C ALA A 250 -14.84 20.89 -23.83
N ALA A 251 -15.55 21.86 -24.43
CA ALA A 251 -16.82 21.60 -25.09
C ALA A 251 -16.68 20.59 -26.24
N ARG A 252 -15.64 20.73 -27.06
CA ARG A 252 -15.39 19.82 -28.18
C ARG A 252 -15.05 18.40 -27.73
N ALA A 253 -14.16 18.26 -26.74
CA ALA A 253 -13.80 16.95 -26.19
C ALA A 253 -15.02 16.22 -25.58
N VAL A 254 -15.89 16.96 -24.89
CA VAL A 254 -17.13 16.43 -24.32
C VAL A 254 -18.11 16.01 -25.41
N GLU A 255 -18.24 16.77 -26.50
CA GLU A 255 -19.05 16.40 -27.66
C GLU A 255 -18.56 15.10 -28.30
N MET A 256 -17.25 14.97 -28.52
CA MET A 256 -16.61 13.75 -29.05
C MET A 256 -16.90 12.54 -28.15
N ALA A 257 -16.77 12.71 -26.82
CA ALA A 257 -17.08 11.65 -25.86
C ALA A 257 -18.57 11.28 -25.86
N GLY A 258 -19.46 12.28 -25.95
CA GLY A 258 -20.91 12.07 -26.04
C GLY A 258 -21.32 11.23 -27.27
N ARG A 259 -20.60 11.43 -28.39
CA ARG A 259 -20.76 10.67 -29.65
C ARG A 259 -20.05 9.32 -29.67
N GLY A 260 -19.23 9.01 -28.66
CA GLY A 260 -18.43 7.79 -28.62
C GLY A 260 -17.20 7.79 -29.55
N GLU A 261 -16.77 8.96 -30.00
CA GLU A 261 -15.54 9.12 -30.81
C GLU A 261 -14.27 8.94 -29.96
N VAL A 262 -14.40 9.21 -28.65
CA VAL A 262 -13.42 8.93 -27.60
C VAL A 262 -14.10 8.25 -26.42
N GLU A 263 -13.34 7.46 -25.68
CA GLU A 263 -13.81 6.61 -24.59
C GLU A 263 -13.38 7.10 -23.21
N ALA A 264 -12.49 8.09 -23.17
CA ALA A 264 -12.02 8.73 -21.95
C ALA A 264 -11.62 10.19 -22.21
N LEU A 265 -11.61 11.00 -21.15
CA LEU A 265 -11.10 12.38 -21.19
C LEU A 265 -9.88 12.50 -20.26
N MET A 266 -8.95 13.38 -20.60
CA MET A 266 -7.83 13.75 -19.74
C MET A 266 -7.68 15.27 -19.68
N LYS A 267 -7.58 15.81 -18.47
CA LYS A 267 -7.31 17.23 -18.26
C LYS A 267 -5.87 17.56 -18.65
N GLY A 268 -5.69 18.56 -19.51
CA GLY A 268 -4.40 19.20 -19.77
C GLY A 268 -4.19 20.46 -18.91
N ALA A 269 -3.78 21.55 -19.55
CA ALA A 269 -3.33 22.78 -18.89
C ALA A 269 -4.46 23.69 -18.36
N LEU A 270 -5.72 23.41 -18.69
CA LEU A 270 -6.90 24.15 -18.23
C LEU A 270 -7.23 23.88 -16.75
N HIS A 271 -8.00 24.77 -16.12
CA HIS A 271 -8.50 24.52 -14.78
C HIS A 271 -9.58 23.44 -14.74
N THR A 272 -9.72 22.78 -13.58
CA THR A 272 -10.70 21.69 -13.38
C THR A 272 -12.14 22.20 -13.54
N ASP A 273 -12.44 23.41 -13.11
CA ASP A 273 -13.77 24.02 -13.26
C ASP A 273 -14.14 24.24 -14.74
N GLU A 274 -13.20 24.63 -15.60
CA GLU A 274 -13.41 24.74 -17.05
C GLU A 274 -13.79 23.40 -17.69
N LEU A 275 -13.06 22.32 -17.35
CA LEU A 275 -13.37 20.98 -17.86
C LEU A 275 -14.70 20.47 -17.30
N MET A 276 -14.87 20.53 -15.98
CA MET A 276 -16.08 20.01 -15.33
C MET A 276 -17.32 20.83 -15.69
N GLY A 277 -17.18 22.13 -15.94
CA GLY A 277 -18.23 23.00 -16.44
C GLY A 277 -18.77 22.57 -17.81
N ALA A 278 -17.95 21.91 -18.64
CA ALA A 278 -18.40 21.31 -19.89
C ALA A 278 -19.01 19.90 -19.69
N VAL A 279 -18.50 19.12 -18.73
CA VAL A 279 -18.92 17.72 -18.49
C VAL A 279 -20.27 17.60 -17.76
N VAL A 280 -20.49 18.42 -16.73
CA VAL A 280 -21.64 18.31 -15.80
C VAL A 280 -23.01 18.67 -16.41
N PRO A 281 -23.15 19.64 -17.34
CA PRO A 281 -24.44 20.02 -17.89
C PRO A 281 -25.21 18.84 -18.51
N SER A 282 -26.53 18.79 -18.27
CA SER A 282 -27.37 17.69 -18.78
C SER A 282 -27.38 17.56 -20.32
N GLY A 283 -27.22 18.66 -21.04
CA GLY A 283 -27.13 18.69 -22.50
C GLY A 283 -25.80 18.17 -23.06
N ALA A 284 -24.78 17.95 -22.23
CA ALA A 284 -23.47 17.48 -22.65
C ALA A 284 -23.43 15.98 -23.03
N GLY A 285 -24.47 15.22 -22.69
CA GLY A 285 -24.57 13.81 -23.04
C GLY A 285 -23.66 12.86 -22.25
N LEU A 286 -22.93 13.36 -21.24
CA LEU A 286 -22.05 12.57 -20.36
C LEU A 286 -22.62 12.29 -18.97
N ARG A 287 -23.68 12.98 -18.58
CA ARG A 287 -24.30 12.82 -17.26
C ARG A 287 -25.03 11.48 -17.15
N THR A 288 -24.81 10.76 -16.05
CA THR A 288 -25.53 9.52 -15.72
C THR A 288 -26.61 9.80 -14.66
N LYS A 289 -27.21 8.73 -14.11
CA LYS A 289 -28.10 8.84 -12.94
C LYS A 289 -27.32 9.08 -11.64
N ARG A 290 -26.02 8.81 -11.62
CA ARG A 290 -25.15 8.96 -10.45
C ARG A 290 -24.53 10.34 -10.42
N ARG A 291 -24.30 10.86 -9.22
CA ARG A 291 -23.43 12.01 -9.01
C ARG A 291 -22.01 11.69 -9.48
N ILE A 292 -21.39 12.65 -10.18
CA ILE A 292 -19.97 12.60 -10.55
C ILE A 292 -19.12 12.77 -9.29
N SER A 293 -18.11 11.92 -9.12
CA SER A 293 -17.19 11.97 -7.98
C SER A 293 -15.76 11.66 -8.38
N HIS A 294 -14.80 12.04 -7.54
CA HIS A 294 -13.38 11.73 -7.72
C HIS A 294 -12.90 10.64 -6.76
N CYS A 295 -12.03 9.76 -7.24
CA CYS A 295 -11.29 8.78 -6.42
C CYS A 295 -9.79 8.96 -6.61
N PHE A 296 -9.05 8.96 -5.51
CA PHE A 296 -7.62 8.68 -5.53
C PHE A 296 -7.39 7.21 -5.25
N LEU A 297 -6.63 6.52 -6.09
CA LEU A 297 -5.94 5.29 -5.72
C LEU A 297 -4.61 5.67 -5.08
N MET A 298 -4.45 5.28 -3.81
CA MET A 298 -3.29 5.61 -2.98
C MET A 298 -2.52 4.34 -2.65
N GLN A 299 -1.20 4.43 -2.70
CA GLN A 299 -0.30 3.41 -2.20
C GLN A 299 0.83 4.08 -1.43
N THR A 300 0.93 3.79 -0.14
CA THR A 300 1.98 4.28 0.76
C THR A 300 2.71 3.11 1.42
N PRO A 301 4.00 3.25 1.74
CA PRO A 301 4.73 2.33 2.63
C PRO A 301 4.00 1.99 3.94
N ALA A 302 3.19 2.92 4.46
CA ALA A 302 2.51 2.79 5.73
C ALA A 302 1.20 1.97 5.67
N TYR A 303 0.77 1.50 4.50
CA TYR A 303 -0.44 0.68 4.35
C TYR A 303 -0.16 -0.57 3.49
N PRO A 304 -0.65 -1.77 3.87
CA PRO A 304 -0.18 -3.04 3.29
C PRO A 304 -0.63 -3.27 1.84
N ARG A 305 -1.52 -2.44 1.29
CA ARG A 305 -2.07 -2.57 -0.06
C ARG A 305 -2.54 -1.22 -0.59
N PRO A 306 -2.77 -1.08 -1.91
CA PRO A 306 -3.44 0.09 -2.45
C PRO A 306 -4.86 0.25 -1.89
N PHE A 307 -5.31 1.49 -1.70
CA PHE A 307 -6.65 1.81 -1.20
C PHE A 307 -7.20 3.08 -1.86
N LEU A 308 -8.51 3.27 -1.79
CA LEU A 308 -9.21 4.39 -2.40
C LEU A 308 -9.53 5.48 -1.38
N ILE A 309 -9.46 6.74 -1.79
CA ILE A 309 -9.97 7.90 -1.04
C ILE A 309 -10.97 8.66 -1.91
N THR A 310 -12.17 8.93 -1.40
CA THR A 310 -13.23 9.64 -2.14
C THR A 310 -14.15 10.46 -1.23
N ASP A 311 -14.66 11.64 -1.59
CA ASP A 311 -14.33 12.48 -2.74
C ASP A 311 -13.39 13.62 -2.29
N ALA A 312 -12.24 13.73 -2.93
CA ALA A 312 -11.18 14.67 -2.56
C ALA A 312 -10.95 15.80 -3.58
N ALA A 313 -11.79 15.92 -4.63
CA ALA A 313 -11.59 16.91 -5.68
C ALA A 313 -12.85 17.59 -6.25
N ILE A 314 -14.05 17.01 -6.13
CA ILE A 314 -15.24 17.52 -6.84
C ILE A 314 -16.33 18.00 -5.88
N ASN A 315 -16.80 17.15 -4.97
CA ASN A 315 -17.99 17.45 -4.17
C ASN A 315 -17.61 18.18 -2.86
N ILE A 316 -17.87 19.49 -2.79
CA ILE A 316 -17.50 20.37 -1.66
C ILE A 316 -18.11 19.87 -0.33
N ALA A 317 -19.44 19.85 -0.24
CA ALA A 317 -20.18 19.41 0.94
C ALA A 317 -21.31 18.46 0.48
N PRO A 318 -20.99 17.18 0.24
CA PRO A 318 -21.95 16.24 -0.33
C PRO A 318 -23.07 15.90 0.67
N ASP A 319 -24.32 15.93 0.21
CA ASP A 319 -25.45 15.43 0.99
C ASP A 319 -25.49 13.89 1.01
N LEU A 320 -26.40 13.31 1.79
CA LEU A 320 -26.49 11.86 1.96
C LEU A 320 -26.66 11.09 0.63
N GLN A 321 -27.49 11.59 -0.29
CA GLN A 321 -27.71 10.92 -1.58
C GLN A 321 -26.47 11.04 -2.48
N THR A 322 -25.82 12.19 -2.47
CA THR A 322 -24.54 12.39 -3.14
C THR A 322 -23.48 11.45 -2.58
N LYS A 323 -23.37 11.32 -1.25
CA LYS A 323 -22.45 10.37 -0.61
C LYS A 323 -22.75 8.93 -1.00
N ALA A 324 -24.02 8.55 -1.14
CA ALA A 324 -24.39 7.21 -1.61
C ALA A 324 -23.88 6.94 -3.03
N ASP A 325 -23.96 7.92 -3.94
CA ASP A 325 -23.40 7.78 -5.29
C ASP A 325 -21.86 7.78 -5.29
N ILE A 326 -21.22 8.60 -4.45
CA ILE A 326 -19.77 8.58 -4.22
C ILE A 326 -19.32 7.18 -3.81
N VAL A 327 -20.02 6.55 -2.85
CA VAL A 327 -19.74 5.19 -2.39
C VAL A 327 -19.88 4.18 -3.54
N ARG A 328 -20.98 4.22 -4.29
CA ARG A 328 -21.22 3.30 -5.42
C ARG A 328 -20.14 3.42 -6.49
N ASN A 329 -19.75 4.65 -6.84
CA ASN A 329 -18.67 4.88 -7.80
C ASN A 329 -17.35 4.30 -7.32
N ALA A 330 -16.99 4.48 -6.05
CA ALA A 330 -15.76 3.94 -5.49
C ALA A 330 -15.78 2.41 -5.40
N ILE A 331 -16.92 1.80 -5.08
CA ILE A 331 -17.10 0.33 -5.11
C ILE A 331 -16.88 -0.20 -6.52
N ASP A 332 -17.45 0.44 -7.54
CA ASP A 332 -17.25 0.02 -8.93
C ASP A 332 -15.78 0.11 -9.34
N LEU A 333 -15.08 1.19 -8.95
CA LEU A 333 -13.64 1.30 -9.17
C LEU A 333 -12.87 0.18 -8.46
N ALA A 334 -13.19 -0.11 -7.20
CA ALA A 334 -12.56 -1.17 -6.43
C ALA A 334 -12.70 -2.54 -7.12
N HIS A 335 -13.89 -2.87 -7.64
CA HIS A 335 -14.08 -4.08 -8.43
C HIS A 335 -13.23 -4.11 -9.70
N VAL A 336 -13.17 -2.98 -10.43
CA VAL A 336 -12.38 -2.86 -11.65
C VAL A 336 -10.89 -3.09 -11.40
N ILE A 337 -10.35 -2.61 -10.27
CA ILE A 337 -8.96 -2.83 -9.87
C ILE A 337 -8.73 -4.17 -9.13
N GLY A 338 -9.73 -5.06 -9.10
CA GLY A 338 -9.58 -6.45 -8.64
C GLY A 338 -9.91 -6.70 -7.16
N VAL A 339 -10.52 -5.74 -6.45
CA VAL A 339 -11.00 -5.95 -5.08
C VAL A 339 -12.43 -6.49 -5.12
N ALA A 340 -12.59 -7.80 -4.93
CA ALA A 340 -13.88 -8.49 -5.08
C ALA A 340 -14.92 -8.15 -3.99
N GLU A 341 -14.47 -7.90 -2.75
CA GLU A 341 -15.33 -7.50 -1.63
C GLU A 341 -14.73 -6.25 -0.95
N PRO A 342 -14.95 -5.05 -1.51
CA PRO A 342 -14.39 -3.83 -0.97
C PRO A 342 -14.96 -3.51 0.41
N ARG A 343 -14.07 -3.25 1.37
CA ARG A 343 -14.39 -2.74 2.70
C ARG A 343 -14.39 -1.22 2.68
N VAL A 344 -15.55 -0.63 2.92
CA VAL A 344 -15.80 0.81 2.78
C VAL A 344 -15.97 1.44 4.15
N ALA A 345 -14.96 2.18 4.60
CA ALA A 345 -15.03 2.95 5.84
C ALA A 345 -15.61 4.33 5.56
N ILE A 346 -16.74 4.66 6.19
CA ILE A 346 -17.31 6.01 6.14
C ILE A 346 -16.70 6.83 7.28
N LEU A 347 -15.87 7.81 6.92
CA LEU A 347 -15.05 8.54 7.86
C LEU A 347 -15.83 9.64 8.59
N ALA A 348 -15.55 9.77 9.88
CA ALA A 348 -15.92 10.91 10.71
C ALA A 348 -14.82 11.14 11.76
N ALA A 349 -14.94 12.18 12.59
CA ALA A 349 -13.96 12.44 13.64
C ALA A 349 -14.09 11.51 14.85
N VAL A 350 -15.22 10.82 14.99
CA VAL A 350 -15.54 9.91 16.11
C VAL A 350 -16.27 8.67 15.58
N GLU A 351 -16.33 7.62 16.40
CA GLU A 351 -16.89 6.31 16.05
C GLU A 351 -18.34 6.11 16.49
N THR A 352 -18.84 7.06 17.28
CA THR A 352 -20.21 7.02 17.80
C THR A 352 -21.09 7.98 17.02
N VAL A 353 -22.35 7.57 16.81
CA VAL A 353 -23.34 8.43 16.16
C VAL A 353 -23.63 9.61 17.07
N ASN A 354 -23.31 10.82 16.60
CA ASN A 354 -23.46 12.06 17.33
C ASN A 354 -24.36 13.02 16.53
N PRO A 355 -25.59 13.33 17.00
CA PRO A 355 -26.50 14.23 16.30
C PRO A 355 -25.94 15.63 16.00
N SER A 356 -24.95 16.09 16.77
CA SER A 356 -24.27 17.37 16.55
C SER A 356 -23.18 17.31 15.48
N MET A 357 -22.89 16.12 14.94
CA MET A 357 -21.89 15.90 13.89
C MET A 357 -22.54 15.19 12.68
N PRO A 358 -22.98 15.95 11.66
CA PRO A 358 -23.70 15.41 10.51
C PRO A 358 -23.00 14.24 9.81
N ALA A 359 -21.67 14.27 9.72
CA ALA A 359 -20.87 13.19 9.15
C ALA A 359 -21.16 11.82 9.80
N THR A 360 -21.41 11.79 11.12
CA THR A 360 -21.73 10.55 11.83
C THR A 360 -23.14 10.04 11.54
N LEU A 361 -24.09 10.95 11.29
CA LEU A 361 -25.45 10.62 10.88
C LEU A 361 -25.46 10.07 9.45
N ASP A 362 -24.71 10.72 8.55
CA ASP A 362 -24.55 10.25 7.17
C ASP A 362 -23.91 8.86 7.13
N ALA A 363 -22.86 8.63 7.91
CA ALA A 363 -22.21 7.33 8.01
C ALA A 363 -23.17 6.22 8.44
N ALA A 364 -23.94 6.45 9.51
CA ALA A 364 -24.95 5.51 9.98
C ALA A 364 -26.05 5.26 8.93
N ALA A 365 -26.50 6.31 8.24
CA ALA A 365 -27.50 6.20 7.19
C ALA A 365 -26.99 5.41 5.98
N LEU A 366 -25.76 5.66 5.53
CA LEU A 366 -25.13 4.93 4.41
C LEU A 366 -24.94 3.44 4.73
N CYS A 367 -24.48 3.11 5.95
CA CYS A 367 -24.40 1.72 6.39
C CYS A 367 -25.79 1.08 6.38
N LYS A 368 -26.84 1.80 6.82
CA LYS A 368 -28.20 1.28 6.77
C LYS A 368 -28.77 1.13 5.35
N MET A 369 -28.34 1.99 4.44
CA MET A 369 -28.65 1.87 3.01
C MET A 369 -28.01 0.60 2.43
N ALA A 370 -26.78 0.27 2.82
CA ALA A 370 -26.13 -0.99 2.43
C ALA A 370 -26.82 -2.23 3.02
N ASP A 371 -27.16 -2.24 4.32
CA ASP A 371 -27.95 -3.32 4.95
C ASP A 371 -29.26 -3.61 4.20
N ARG A 372 -29.89 -2.56 3.68
CA ARG A 372 -31.17 -2.63 2.96
C ARG A 372 -31.01 -2.87 1.46
N GLY A 373 -29.80 -3.07 0.96
CA GLY A 373 -29.51 -3.34 -0.44
C GLY A 373 -29.66 -2.13 -1.38
N GLN A 374 -29.70 -0.89 -0.85
CA GLN A 374 -29.68 0.32 -1.67
C GLN A 374 -28.27 0.66 -2.18
N ILE A 375 -27.26 0.23 -1.44
CA ILE A 375 -25.85 0.23 -1.85
C ILE A 375 -25.43 -1.24 -1.82
N THR A 376 -24.81 -1.72 -2.90
CA THR A 376 -24.45 -3.14 -3.07
C THR A 376 -23.01 -3.25 -3.54
N GLY A 377 -22.43 -4.44 -3.40
CA GLY A 377 -21.08 -4.72 -3.91
C GLY A 377 -19.94 -4.31 -2.96
N GLY A 378 -20.23 -3.85 -1.75
CA GLY A 378 -19.21 -3.55 -0.74
C GLY A 378 -19.74 -3.72 0.67
N ARG A 379 -18.84 -3.99 1.62
CA ARG A 379 -19.16 -4.02 3.05
C ARG A 379 -18.88 -2.63 3.62
N LEU A 380 -19.92 -1.97 4.13
CA LEU A 380 -19.79 -0.62 4.68
C LEU A 380 -19.77 -0.68 6.20
N ASP A 381 -18.96 0.16 6.82
CA ASP A 381 -19.08 0.47 8.23
C ASP A 381 -18.69 1.92 8.52
N GLY A 382 -19.28 2.47 9.57
CA GLY A 382 -19.14 3.87 9.93
C GLY A 382 -20.18 4.32 10.95
N PRO A 383 -19.93 5.44 11.65
CA PRO A 383 -18.77 6.31 11.47
C PRO A 383 -17.47 5.70 12.01
N LEU A 384 -16.36 5.94 11.32
CA LEU A 384 -15.03 5.53 11.78
C LEU A 384 -14.07 6.73 11.74
N ALA A 385 -13.33 6.94 12.82
CA ALA A 385 -12.14 7.77 12.76
C ALA A 385 -11.07 7.12 11.87
N PHE A 386 -10.19 7.96 11.28
CA PHE A 386 -9.18 7.51 10.33
C PHE A 386 -8.29 6.38 10.88
N ASP A 387 -7.81 6.53 12.12
CA ASP A 387 -6.98 5.53 12.79
C ASP A 387 -7.68 4.16 12.86
N ASN A 388 -8.98 4.13 13.15
CA ASN A 388 -9.74 2.89 13.21
C ASN A 388 -10.07 2.30 11.85
N ALA A 389 -10.11 3.12 10.80
CA ALA A 389 -10.34 2.62 9.45
C ALA A 389 -9.09 1.87 8.93
N VAL A 390 -7.89 2.32 9.31
CA VAL A 390 -6.62 1.84 8.75
C VAL A 390 -5.78 0.98 9.71
N SER A 391 -6.05 0.99 11.02
CA SER A 391 -5.28 0.22 12.00
C SER A 391 -6.13 -0.80 12.77
N PRO A 392 -5.89 -2.12 12.59
CA PRO A 392 -6.54 -3.16 13.38
C PRO A 392 -6.25 -3.04 14.88
N SER A 393 -5.08 -2.50 15.27
CA SER A 393 -4.77 -2.28 16.69
C SER A 393 -5.61 -1.14 17.28
N ALA A 394 -5.75 -0.01 16.56
CA ALA A 394 -6.59 1.11 17.00
C ALA A 394 -8.06 0.70 17.14
N ALA A 395 -8.60 -0.02 16.15
CA ALA A 395 -9.96 -0.55 16.19
C ALA A 395 -10.20 -1.46 17.40
N ARG A 396 -9.24 -2.35 17.72
CA ARG A 396 -9.32 -3.23 18.90
C ARG A 396 -9.25 -2.47 20.22
N ILE A 397 -8.36 -1.49 20.35
CA ILE A 397 -8.22 -0.65 21.55
C ILE A 397 -9.53 0.07 21.85
N LYS A 398 -10.23 0.56 20.81
CA LYS A 398 -11.53 1.22 20.93
C LYS A 398 -12.72 0.24 20.99
N GLY A 399 -12.49 -1.08 21.00
CA GLY A 399 -13.53 -2.09 21.13
C GLY A 399 -14.47 -2.20 19.93
N ILE A 400 -14.03 -1.83 18.73
CA ILE A 400 -14.85 -1.79 17.51
C ILE A 400 -14.93 -3.20 16.91
N ALA A 401 -16.12 -3.79 16.91
CA ALA A 401 -16.40 -5.07 16.25
C ALA A 401 -16.91 -4.81 14.82
N SER A 402 -16.03 -4.95 13.84
CA SER A 402 -16.31 -4.64 12.43
C SER A 402 -15.44 -5.46 11.50
N GLU A 403 -15.99 -5.83 10.34
CA GLU A 403 -15.24 -6.46 9.25
C GLU A 403 -14.50 -5.45 8.36
N VAL A 404 -14.76 -4.15 8.57
CA VAL A 404 -14.18 -3.03 7.82
C VAL A 404 -13.09 -2.34 8.64
N ALA A 405 -13.30 -2.15 9.95
CA ALA A 405 -12.35 -1.44 10.81
C ALA A 405 -10.95 -2.08 10.77
N GLY A 406 -9.93 -1.24 10.58
CA GLY A 406 -8.53 -1.60 10.45
C GLY A 406 -8.14 -2.13 9.07
N LEU A 407 -9.12 -2.39 8.21
CA LEU A 407 -8.97 -3.11 6.96
C LEU A 407 -9.66 -2.38 5.80
N ALA A 408 -9.85 -1.06 5.87
CA ALA A 408 -10.54 -0.33 4.81
C ALA A 408 -9.81 -0.43 3.46
N ASP A 409 -10.54 -0.79 2.41
CA ASP A 409 -10.09 -0.71 1.01
C ASP A 409 -10.51 0.63 0.38
N ILE A 410 -11.58 1.24 0.92
CA ILE A 410 -12.13 2.53 0.49
C ILE A 410 -12.36 3.41 1.72
N LEU A 411 -11.83 4.63 1.68
CA LEU A 411 -12.06 5.69 2.65
C LEU A 411 -12.99 6.74 2.05
N VAL A 412 -14.21 6.83 2.59
CA VAL A 412 -15.19 7.84 2.17
C VAL A 412 -15.13 9.00 3.15
N VAL A 413 -14.60 10.13 2.69
CA VAL A 413 -14.43 11.34 3.50
C VAL A 413 -15.73 12.13 3.65
N PRO A 414 -15.90 12.93 4.72
CA PRO A 414 -17.14 13.66 4.97
C PRO A 414 -17.38 14.81 3.98
N ASP A 415 -16.31 15.46 3.52
CA ASP A 415 -16.30 16.66 2.68
C ASP A 415 -14.99 16.80 1.90
N LEU A 416 -14.96 17.76 0.98
CA LEU A 416 -13.81 18.03 0.11
C LEU A 416 -12.56 18.42 0.88
N GLU A 417 -12.69 19.26 1.91
CA GLU A 417 -11.57 19.75 2.71
C GLU A 417 -10.84 18.58 3.38
N SER A 418 -11.59 17.70 4.03
CA SER A 418 -11.08 16.48 4.65
C SER A 418 -10.39 15.57 3.64
N GLY A 419 -11.01 15.33 2.48
CA GLY A 419 -10.45 14.51 1.42
C GLY A 419 -9.18 15.06 0.82
N ASN A 420 -9.17 16.35 0.48
CA ASN A 420 -8.04 17.02 -0.13
C ASN A 420 -6.84 17.05 0.82
N MET A 421 -7.07 17.43 2.09
CA MET A 421 -6.02 17.43 3.11
C MET A 421 -5.47 16.03 3.36
N LEU A 422 -6.32 14.99 3.42
CA LEU A 422 -5.88 13.62 3.65
C LEU A 422 -5.00 13.11 2.49
N ALA A 423 -5.46 13.29 1.25
CA ALA A 423 -4.73 12.90 0.06
C ALA A 423 -3.35 13.59 0.00
N LYS A 424 -3.30 14.90 0.23
CA LYS A 424 -2.06 15.68 0.17
C LYS A 424 -1.10 15.33 1.32
N GLN A 425 -1.60 15.09 2.53
CA GLN A 425 -0.74 14.62 3.63
C GLN A 425 -0.08 13.27 3.30
N LEU A 426 -0.82 12.34 2.70
CA LEU A 426 -0.27 11.04 2.31
C LEU A 426 0.77 11.18 1.20
N GLU A 427 0.52 12.01 0.18
CA GLU A 427 1.48 12.25 -0.91
C GLU A 427 2.78 12.90 -0.41
N TYR A 428 2.69 13.96 0.41
CA TYR A 428 3.86 14.76 0.78
C TYR A 428 4.54 14.31 2.08
N MET A 429 3.83 13.64 2.98
CA MET A 429 4.35 13.24 4.30
C MET A 429 4.27 11.73 4.55
N GLY A 430 3.57 10.99 3.69
CA GLY A 430 3.42 9.54 3.79
C GLY A 430 4.04 8.77 2.62
N ASP A 431 4.83 9.44 1.77
CA ASP A 431 5.46 8.87 0.57
C ASP A 431 4.47 8.08 -0.31
N ALA A 432 3.22 8.55 -0.38
CA ALA A 432 2.19 7.88 -1.14
C ALA A 432 2.33 8.18 -2.64
N SER A 433 2.38 7.12 -3.45
CA SER A 433 2.04 7.21 -4.86
C SER A 433 0.53 7.33 -5.02
N SER A 434 0.08 8.22 -5.91
CA SER A 434 -1.34 8.47 -6.14
C SER A 434 -1.71 8.38 -7.62
N ALA A 435 -2.96 8.02 -7.89
CA ALA A 435 -3.58 8.13 -9.22
C ALA A 435 -5.02 8.66 -9.06
N GLY A 436 -5.39 9.64 -9.87
CA GLY A 436 -6.67 10.36 -9.76
C GLY A 436 -7.60 10.05 -10.93
N ILE A 437 -8.85 9.69 -10.61
CA ILE A 437 -9.87 9.41 -11.63
C ILE A 437 -11.24 9.92 -11.22
N VAL A 438 -11.99 10.45 -12.18
CA VAL A 438 -13.38 10.85 -12.01
C VAL A 438 -14.31 9.80 -12.60
N LEU A 439 -15.36 9.53 -11.84
CA LEU A 439 -16.37 8.50 -12.05
C LEU A 439 -17.78 9.11 -12.05
N GLY A 440 -18.77 8.32 -12.44
CA GLY A 440 -20.17 8.75 -12.50
C GLY A 440 -20.56 9.51 -13.77
N ALA A 441 -19.61 9.82 -14.65
CA ALA A 441 -19.87 10.20 -16.03
C ALA A 441 -19.89 8.95 -16.93
N ARG A 442 -20.42 9.07 -18.16
CA ARG A 442 -20.46 7.96 -19.14
C ARG A 442 -19.07 7.46 -19.58
N VAL A 443 -18.04 8.27 -19.41
CA VAL A 443 -16.64 7.95 -19.71
C VAL A 443 -15.78 8.30 -18.49
N PRO A 444 -14.70 7.54 -18.20
CA PRO A 444 -13.73 7.93 -17.18
C PRO A 444 -13.01 9.23 -17.57
N ILE A 445 -12.72 10.06 -16.56
CA ILE A 445 -12.03 11.35 -16.76
C ILE A 445 -10.81 11.43 -15.85
N VAL A 446 -9.62 11.49 -16.45
CA VAL A 446 -8.35 11.67 -15.75
C VAL A 446 -8.17 13.13 -15.38
N LEU A 447 -8.19 13.43 -14.08
CA LEU A 447 -7.91 14.77 -13.55
C LEU A 447 -6.49 14.84 -13.01
N THR A 448 -5.57 15.30 -13.85
CA THR A 448 -4.20 15.56 -13.42
C THR A 448 -4.10 16.88 -12.64
N SER A 449 -3.28 16.89 -11.60
CA SER A 449 -2.77 18.12 -10.97
C SER A 449 -1.48 18.56 -11.64
N ARG A 450 -1.22 19.87 -11.58
CA ARG A 450 0.07 20.44 -12.03
C ARG A 450 1.25 19.94 -11.20
N ALA A 451 0.97 19.52 -9.96
CA ALA A 451 1.98 19.02 -9.02
C ALA A 451 2.20 17.50 -9.09
N ASP A 452 1.39 16.77 -9.88
CA ASP A 452 1.51 15.30 -9.94
C ASP A 452 2.81 14.88 -10.63
N SER A 453 3.34 13.73 -10.23
CA SER A 453 4.49 13.12 -10.89
C SER A 453 4.11 12.52 -12.24
N ARG A 454 5.11 12.11 -13.03
CA ARG A 454 4.88 11.43 -14.32
C ARG A 454 4.20 10.07 -14.10
N GLU A 455 4.62 9.36 -13.07
CA GLU A 455 4.15 8.05 -12.63
C GLU A 455 2.66 8.11 -12.25
N SER A 456 2.26 9.15 -11.50
CA SER A 456 0.87 9.38 -11.12
C SER A 456 -0.06 9.54 -12.34
N ARG A 457 0.41 10.25 -13.37
CA ARG A 457 -0.35 10.43 -14.62
C ARG A 457 -0.47 9.13 -15.42
N LEU A 458 0.61 8.35 -15.53
CA LEU A 458 0.57 7.03 -16.18
C LEU A 458 -0.36 6.08 -15.43
N ALA A 459 -0.29 6.04 -14.11
CA ALA A 459 -1.19 5.23 -13.28
C ALA A 459 -2.66 5.62 -13.47
N SER A 460 -2.95 6.93 -13.53
CA SER A 460 -4.31 7.42 -13.78
C SER A 460 -4.83 7.02 -15.17
N CYS A 461 -3.96 7.02 -16.19
CA CYS A 461 -4.30 6.54 -17.53
C CYS A 461 -4.55 5.02 -17.55
N ALA A 462 -3.76 4.24 -16.81
CA ALA A 462 -3.97 2.80 -16.68
C ALA A 462 -5.32 2.48 -16.00
N ILE A 463 -5.70 3.22 -14.95
CA ILE A 463 -7.03 3.09 -14.32
C ILE A 463 -8.15 3.47 -15.32
N ALA A 464 -7.98 4.57 -16.06
CA ALA A 464 -8.95 4.99 -17.07
C ALA A 464 -9.13 3.93 -18.17
N LEU A 465 -8.04 3.28 -18.60
CA LEU A 465 -8.07 2.17 -19.54
C LEU A 465 -8.90 0.99 -19.01
N MET A 466 -8.67 0.57 -17.77
CA MET A 466 -9.44 -0.51 -17.13
C MET A 466 -10.93 -0.17 -17.05
N LEU A 467 -11.27 1.06 -16.63
CA LEU A 467 -12.65 1.53 -16.54
C LEU A 467 -13.35 1.61 -17.90
N ALA A 468 -12.68 2.14 -18.92
CA ALA A 468 -13.24 2.23 -20.26
C ALA A 468 -13.56 0.83 -20.83
N HIS A 469 -12.67 -0.15 -20.64
CA HIS A 469 -12.96 -1.56 -21.01
C HIS A 469 -14.11 -2.15 -20.20
N HIS A 470 -14.20 -1.84 -18.91
CA HIS A 470 -15.33 -2.25 -18.08
C HIS A 470 -16.66 -1.66 -18.60
N PHE A 471 -16.69 -0.36 -18.91
CA PHE A 471 -17.88 0.36 -19.38
C PHE A 471 -18.41 -0.11 -20.74
N ARG A 472 -17.57 -0.73 -21.58
CA ARG A 472 -18.03 -1.40 -22.81
C ARG A 472 -19.03 -2.53 -22.52
N ASN A 473 -18.86 -3.22 -21.39
CA ASN A 473 -19.69 -4.37 -20.99
C ASN A 473 -20.74 -3.98 -19.94
N ALA A 474 -20.39 -3.05 -19.04
CA ALA A 474 -21.22 -2.60 -17.93
C ALA A 474 -21.18 -1.06 -17.84
N PRO A 475 -21.96 -0.36 -18.67
CA PRO A 475 -21.98 1.10 -18.66
C PRO A 475 -22.55 1.65 -17.33
N PRO A 476 -22.07 2.83 -16.88
CA PRO A 476 -22.38 3.42 -15.57
C PRO A 476 -23.81 3.97 -15.41
#